data_AF-H2Z0U9-F1
#
_entry.id   AF-H2Z0U9-F1
#
_cell.length_a   1.000
_cell.length_b   1.000
_cell.length_c   1.000
_cell.angle_alpha   90.00
_cell.angle_beta   90.00
_cell.angle_gamma   90.00
#
_symmetry.space_group_name_H-M   'P 1'
#
loop_
_entity.id
_entity.type
_entity.pdbx_description
1 polymer ?
#
loop_
_entity_poly.entity_id
_entity_poly.type
_entity_poly.pdbx_seq_one_letter_code
_entity_poly.pdbx_strand_id
1 'polypeptide(L)'
;VISIINCFCGGLFLGICLLELLPESRQGVVRVLALAEINTPFPVTEFIIGSGLLLVMFIEHAVSDVCSRTSRNVDYDTMERRRSHEVRENEDCDFTEAVRSPPSSRRNSDVTSSESVRTLVLIGMLSIHSIFEGLALGLELNVASLIQLLLAVSVHKSVLAFGLGLRLFESFSDKLSTALACAIIFCTASPLGCVIGIFLTPLSSIPTTDAVSAVLECLATGTFLYVTFVEVIPSERKIKVRKLIKLLILLFGFGAIVGLQFI
;
A
#
# COMPACT_ATOMS: atom_id res chain seq x y z
N VAL A 1 3.81 21.66 6.31
CA VAL A 1 5.09 20.98 6.03
C VAL A 1 4.85 19.53 5.61
N ILE A 2 4.15 18.71 6.40
CA ILE A 2 3.95 17.27 6.10
C ILE A 2 3.30 17.02 4.72
N SER A 3 2.23 17.73 4.35
CA SER A 3 1.63 17.59 2.99
C SER A 3 2.59 17.97 1.84
N ILE A 4 3.57 18.85 2.06
CA ILE A 4 4.61 19.15 1.05
C ILE A 4 5.54 17.95 0.89
N ILE A 5 5.97 17.35 2.01
CA ILE A 5 6.82 16.16 2.02
C ILE A 5 6.07 14.98 1.39
N ASN A 6 4.80 14.76 1.72
CA ASN A 6 4.00 13.69 1.10
C ASN A 6 3.82 13.92 -0.41
N CYS A 7 3.63 15.16 -0.88
CA CYS A 7 3.59 15.45 -2.31
C CYS A 7 4.93 15.13 -3.00
N PHE A 8 6.05 15.41 -2.33
CA PHE A 8 7.37 15.06 -2.81
C PHE A 8 7.55 13.54 -2.87
N CYS A 9 7.16 12.81 -1.82
CA CYS A 9 7.14 11.34 -1.80
C CYS A 9 6.26 10.75 -2.90
N GLY A 10 5.10 11.34 -3.19
CA GLY A 10 4.26 10.93 -4.31
C GLY A 10 4.98 11.06 -5.67
N GLY A 11 5.83 12.09 -5.82
CA GLY A 11 6.72 12.23 -6.97
C GLY A 11 7.81 11.16 -7.03
N LEU A 12 8.44 10.85 -5.88
CA LEU A 12 9.44 9.79 -5.79
C LEU A 12 8.83 8.42 -6.13
N PHE A 13 7.64 8.10 -5.60
CA PHE A 13 6.94 6.85 -5.90
C PHE A 13 6.58 6.73 -7.37
N LEU A 14 6.15 7.84 -7.99
CA LEU A 14 5.90 7.88 -9.43
C LEU A 14 7.17 7.58 -10.24
N GLY A 15 8.32 8.14 -9.81
CA GLY A 15 9.62 7.88 -10.42
C GLY A 15 10.03 6.42 -10.32
N ILE A 16 10.02 5.87 -9.10
CA ILE A 16 10.34 4.46 -8.82
C ILE A 16 9.45 3.53 -9.66
N CYS A 17 8.14 3.79 -9.68
CA CYS A 17 7.19 2.95 -10.41
C CYS A 17 7.45 2.93 -11.92
N LEU A 18 7.61 4.11 -12.54
CA LEU A 18 7.70 4.22 -13.99
C LEU A 18 9.08 3.95 -14.55
N LEU A 19 10.13 4.34 -13.82
CA LEU A 19 11.48 4.37 -14.33
C LEU A 19 12.35 3.23 -13.80
N GLU A 20 12.00 2.62 -12.67
CA GLU A 20 12.78 1.54 -12.06
C GLU A 20 12.05 0.20 -12.22
N LEU A 21 10.89 0.06 -11.57
CA LEU A 21 10.17 -1.22 -11.49
C LEU A 21 9.62 -1.70 -12.83
N LEU A 22 9.02 -0.79 -13.61
CA LEU A 22 8.46 -1.10 -14.94
C LEU A 22 9.51 -1.64 -15.92
N PRO A 23 10.63 -0.95 -16.18
CA PRO A 23 11.65 -1.46 -17.09
C PRO A 23 12.34 -2.72 -16.56
N GLU A 24 12.59 -2.84 -15.25
CA GLU A 24 13.16 -4.03 -14.64
C GLU A 24 12.28 -5.27 -14.85
N SER A 25 10.98 -5.16 -14.54
CA SER A 25 10.00 -6.22 -14.76
C SER A 25 9.91 -6.64 -16.24
N ARG A 26 10.03 -5.66 -17.16
CA ARG A 26 10.06 -5.94 -18.60
C ARG A 26 11.31 -6.72 -19.00
N GLN A 27 12.47 -6.33 -18.50
CA GLN A 27 13.73 -7.04 -18.79
C GLN A 27 13.69 -8.48 -18.26
N GLY A 28 13.17 -8.70 -17.04
CA GLY A 28 13.01 -10.03 -16.45
C GLY A 28 12.16 -10.96 -17.32
N VAL A 29 10.98 -10.52 -17.74
CA VAL A 29 10.07 -11.31 -18.58
C VAL A 29 10.67 -11.58 -19.97
N VAL A 30 11.27 -10.57 -20.62
CA VAL A 30 11.91 -10.74 -21.93
C VAL A 30 13.04 -11.78 -21.86
N ARG A 31 13.84 -11.76 -20.80
CA ARG A 31 14.89 -12.75 -20.57
C ARG A 31 14.32 -14.16 -20.45
N VAL A 32 13.26 -14.34 -19.68
CA VAL A 32 12.59 -15.65 -19.50
C VAL A 32 11.97 -16.15 -20.80
N LEU A 33 11.27 -15.30 -21.56
CA LEU A 33 10.66 -15.70 -22.85
C LEU A 33 11.73 -16.10 -23.87
N ALA A 34 12.84 -15.37 -23.91
CA ALA A 34 13.96 -15.68 -24.79
C ALA A 34 14.58 -17.06 -24.46
N LEU A 35 14.76 -17.36 -23.17
CA LEU A 35 15.26 -18.66 -22.72
C LEU A 35 14.29 -19.81 -23.01
N ALA A 36 12.99 -19.53 -23.05
CA ALA A 36 11.96 -20.52 -23.37
C ALA A 36 11.70 -20.67 -24.90
N GLU A 37 12.42 -19.91 -25.74
CA GLU A 37 12.20 -19.82 -27.20
C GLU A 37 10.76 -19.43 -27.59
N ILE A 38 10.06 -18.73 -26.70
CA ILE A 38 8.68 -18.28 -26.92
C ILE A 38 8.73 -16.89 -27.56
N ASN A 39 8.55 -16.85 -28.88
CA ASN A 39 8.34 -15.60 -29.60
C ASN A 39 6.84 -15.33 -29.72
N THR A 40 6.34 -14.34 -28.98
CA THR A 40 4.93 -13.94 -29.02
C THR A 40 4.84 -12.43 -29.27
N PRO A 41 3.95 -11.97 -30.17
CA PRO A 41 3.68 -10.55 -30.33
C PRO A 41 2.84 -9.97 -29.17
N PHE A 42 2.34 -10.83 -28.27
CA PHE A 42 1.51 -10.43 -27.15
C PHE A 42 2.35 -9.78 -26.03
N PRO A 43 1.92 -8.64 -25.45
CA PRO A 43 2.63 -7.95 -24.37
C PRO A 43 2.46 -8.66 -23.03
N VAL A 44 3.19 -9.77 -22.83
CA VAL A 44 3.09 -10.63 -21.62
C VAL A 44 3.43 -9.84 -20.35
N THR A 45 4.48 -9.01 -20.38
CA THR A 45 4.89 -8.18 -19.23
C THR A 45 3.74 -7.30 -18.76
N GLU A 46 3.16 -6.52 -19.67
CA GLU A 46 2.09 -5.58 -19.35
C GLU A 46 0.83 -6.29 -18.87
N PHE A 47 0.54 -7.48 -19.42
CA PHE A 47 -0.55 -8.32 -18.95
C PHE A 47 -0.34 -8.75 -17.49
N ILE A 48 0.86 -9.22 -17.12
CA ILE A 48 1.13 -9.64 -15.73
C ILE A 48 1.11 -8.42 -14.78
N ILE A 49 1.72 -7.29 -15.17
CA ILE A 49 1.65 -6.04 -14.39
C ILE A 49 0.19 -5.60 -14.19
N GLY A 50 -0.62 -5.64 -15.26
CA GLY A 50 -2.05 -5.34 -15.19
C GLY A 50 -2.80 -6.31 -14.26
N SER A 51 -2.44 -7.59 -14.25
CA SER A 51 -3.01 -8.57 -13.34
C SER A 51 -2.69 -8.26 -11.87
N GLY A 52 -1.46 -7.80 -11.57
CA GLY A 52 -1.05 -7.37 -10.23
C GLY A 52 -1.82 -6.13 -9.75
N LEU A 53 -2.07 -5.17 -10.66
CA LEU A 53 -2.89 -4.00 -10.38
C LEU A 53 -4.34 -4.39 -10.04
N LEU A 54 -4.94 -5.28 -10.86
CA LEU A 54 -6.32 -5.75 -10.64
C LEU A 54 -6.44 -6.57 -9.35
N LEU A 55 -5.41 -7.35 -8.99
CA LEU A 55 -5.36 -8.10 -7.74
C LEU A 55 -5.46 -7.16 -6.53
N VAL A 56 -4.70 -6.07 -6.51
CA VAL A 56 -4.77 -5.10 -5.40
C VAL A 56 -6.11 -4.38 -5.37
N MET A 57 -6.64 -3.99 -6.53
CA MET A 57 -7.96 -3.37 -6.62
C MET A 57 -9.06 -4.29 -6.04
N PHE A 58 -8.98 -5.59 -6.33
CA PHE A 58 -9.89 -6.58 -5.78
C PHE A 58 -9.75 -6.69 -4.25
N ILE A 59 -8.53 -6.72 -3.73
CA ILE A 59 -8.26 -6.76 -2.28
C ILE A 59 -8.80 -5.51 -1.59
N GLU A 60 -8.56 -4.30 -2.14
CA GLU A 60 -9.10 -3.06 -1.59
C GLU A 60 -10.62 -3.11 -1.49
N HIS A 61 -11.27 -3.51 -2.59
CA HIS A 61 -12.72 -3.54 -2.67
C HIS A 61 -13.32 -4.56 -1.69
N ALA A 62 -12.72 -5.74 -1.59
CA ALA A 62 -13.13 -6.77 -0.64
C ALA A 62 -13.01 -6.29 0.81
N VAL A 63 -11.88 -5.66 1.17
CA VAL A 63 -11.66 -5.12 2.52
C VAL A 63 -12.65 -3.99 2.82
N SER A 64 -12.88 -3.10 1.86
CA SER A 64 -13.83 -1.99 2.01
C SER A 64 -15.28 -2.46 2.18
N ASP A 65 -15.72 -3.45 1.39
CA ASP A 65 -17.08 -4.01 1.51
C ASP A 65 -17.27 -4.67 2.89
N VAL A 66 -16.32 -5.51 3.33
CA VAL A 66 -16.36 -6.14 4.66
C VAL A 66 -16.40 -5.08 5.78
N CYS A 67 -15.57 -4.05 5.68
CA CYS A 67 -15.51 -2.97 6.69
C CYS A 67 -16.82 -2.15 6.70
N SER A 68 -17.37 -1.84 5.52
CA SER A 68 -18.64 -1.09 5.41
C SER A 68 -19.82 -1.87 5.98
N ARG A 69 -19.85 -3.20 5.79
CA ARG A 69 -20.86 -4.09 6.36
C ARG A 69 -20.78 -4.16 7.87
N THR A 70 -19.57 -4.29 8.41
CA THR A 70 -19.37 -4.32 9.87
C THR A 70 -19.81 -3.02 10.52
N SER A 71 -19.50 -1.86 9.92
CA SER A 71 -19.90 -0.56 10.46
C SER A 71 -21.40 -0.35 10.40
N ARG A 72 -22.08 -0.83 9.33
CA ARG A 72 -23.55 -0.80 9.25
C ARG A 72 -24.20 -1.63 10.37
N ASN A 73 -23.73 -2.86 10.59
CA ASN A 73 -24.31 -3.74 11.61
C ASN A 73 -24.18 -3.17 13.03
N VAL A 74 -23.05 -2.52 13.34
CA VAL A 74 -22.84 -1.87 14.65
C VAL A 74 -23.79 -0.68 14.84
N ASP A 75 -24.03 0.13 13.80
CA ASP A 75 -24.94 1.27 13.89
C ASP A 75 -26.39 0.82 14.13
N TYR A 76 -26.84 -0.24 13.44
CA TYR A 76 -28.16 -0.85 13.69
C TYR A 76 -28.32 -1.33 15.14
N ASP A 77 -27.37 -2.09 15.67
CA ASP A 77 -27.44 -2.63 17.04
C ASP A 77 -27.37 -1.51 18.10
N THR A 78 -26.60 -0.45 17.84
CA THR A 78 -26.53 0.72 18.73
C THR A 78 -27.83 1.51 18.74
N MET A 79 -28.49 1.65 17.58
CA MET A 79 -29.80 2.30 17.48
C MET A 79 -30.89 1.47 18.17
N GLU A 80 -30.86 0.14 18.03
CA GLU A 80 -31.83 -0.76 18.66
C GLU A 80 -31.69 -0.82 20.18
N ARG A 81 -30.45 -0.82 20.70
CA ARG A 81 -30.17 -0.66 22.15
C ARG A 81 -30.63 0.68 22.72
N ARG A 82 -30.49 1.78 21.98
CA ARG A 82 -31.00 3.10 22.41
C ARG A 82 -32.52 3.12 22.50
N ARG A 83 -33.18 2.54 21.50
CA ARG A 83 -34.65 2.48 21.46
C ARG A 83 -35.22 1.64 22.59
N SER A 84 -34.54 0.56 22.98
CA SER A 84 -34.94 -0.29 24.11
C SER A 84 -34.63 0.31 25.48
N HIS A 85 -33.66 1.21 25.60
CA HIS A 85 -33.40 1.98 26.82
C HIS A 85 -34.36 3.17 27.00
N GLU A 86 -34.69 3.89 25.93
CA GLU A 86 -35.69 4.99 25.97
C GLU A 86 -37.10 4.48 26.32
N VAL A 87 -37.45 3.24 25.92
CA VAL A 87 -38.74 2.63 26.29
C VAL A 87 -38.77 2.21 27.77
N ARG A 88 -37.62 1.91 28.39
CA ARG A 88 -37.52 1.50 29.81
C ARG A 88 -37.45 2.67 30.80
N GLU A 89 -36.93 3.82 30.38
CA GLU A 89 -36.90 5.04 31.22
C GLU A 89 -38.23 5.80 31.26
N ASN A 90 -39.19 5.45 30.40
CA ASN A 90 -40.50 6.11 30.34
C ASN A 90 -41.59 5.46 31.22
N GLU A 91 -41.29 4.37 31.95
CA GLU A 91 -42.23 3.72 32.87
C GLU A 91 -42.05 4.10 34.35
N ASP A 92 -41.03 4.88 34.71
CA ASP A 92 -40.85 5.39 36.08
C ASP A 92 -40.14 6.76 36.06
N CYS A 93 -40.91 7.86 36.15
CA CYS A 93 -40.66 8.96 37.08
C CYS A 93 -41.68 10.11 36.96
N ASP A 94 -42.20 10.45 38.12
CA ASP A 94 -42.94 11.63 38.52
C ASP A 94 -42.13 12.94 38.34
N PHE A 95 -42.86 14.05 38.33
CA PHE A 95 -42.48 15.45 38.17
C PHE A 95 -41.12 15.88 38.78
N THR A 96 -40.23 16.55 38.01
CA THR A 96 -39.53 17.81 38.39
C THR A 96 -38.59 18.35 37.28
N GLU A 97 -38.50 19.68 37.20
CA GLU A 97 -37.67 20.47 36.28
C GLU A 97 -36.16 20.20 36.38
N ALA A 98 -35.44 20.12 35.25
CA ALA A 98 -34.06 20.63 35.13
C ALA A 98 -33.49 20.55 33.70
N VAL A 99 -33.04 21.72 33.20
CA VAL A 99 -31.84 21.93 32.35
C VAL A 99 -31.81 21.25 30.97
N ARG A 100 -32.15 22.04 29.93
CA ARG A 100 -31.69 21.82 28.54
C ARG A 100 -30.15 21.92 28.49
N SER A 101 -29.47 20.79 28.42
CA SER A 101 -28.08 20.72 27.96
C SER A 101 -28.05 20.50 26.43
N PRO A 102 -27.13 21.15 25.69
CA PRO A 102 -27.02 20.97 24.24
C PRO A 102 -26.33 19.63 23.92
N PRO A 103 -26.61 19.00 22.76
CA PRO A 103 -25.95 17.77 22.39
C PRO A 103 -24.47 18.05 22.10
N SER A 104 -23.60 17.46 22.92
CA SER A 104 -22.15 17.47 22.77
C SER A 104 -21.73 16.62 21.55
N SER A 105 -21.10 17.30 20.59
CA SER A 105 -19.93 16.85 19.82
C SER A 105 -19.70 15.34 19.65
N ARG A 106 -20.35 14.71 18.66
CA ARG A 106 -20.00 13.36 18.16
C ARG A 106 -19.42 13.36 16.73
N ARG A 107 -18.79 14.45 16.30
CA ARG A 107 -18.26 14.57 14.92
C ARG A 107 -16.82 14.09 14.74
N ASN A 108 -16.14 13.60 15.78
CA ASN A 108 -14.71 13.26 15.73
C ASN A 108 -14.37 11.75 15.65
N SER A 109 -15.30 10.83 15.93
CA SER A 109 -15.01 9.38 15.91
C SER A 109 -15.09 8.75 14.51
N ASP A 110 -15.91 9.28 13.60
CA ASP A 110 -16.11 8.69 12.27
C ASP A 110 -15.05 9.11 11.24
N VAL A 111 -14.43 10.28 11.42
CA VAL A 111 -13.40 10.77 10.48
C VAL A 111 -12.03 10.13 10.76
N THR A 112 -11.74 9.82 12.02
CA THR A 112 -10.47 9.21 12.44
C THR A 112 -10.39 7.73 12.10
N SER A 113 -11.52 7.01 12.11
CA SER A 113 -11.61 5.61 11.70
C SER A 113 -11.37 5.45 10.18
N SER A 114 -11.93 6.33 9.34
CA SER A 114 -11.76 6.24 7.88
C SER A 114 -10.31 6.45 7.43
N GLU A 115 -9.56 7.40 8.01
CA GLU A 115 -8.16 7.64 7.66
C GLU A 115 -7.24 6.52 8.19
N SER A 116 -7.55 5.99 9.38
CA SER A 116 -6.82 4.85 9.95
C SER A 116 -7.00 3.58 9.13
N VAL A 117 -8.24 3.30 8.70
CA VAL A 117 -8.54 2.15 7.82
C VAL A 117 -7.80 2.29 6.49
N ARG A 118 -7.82 3.49 5.88
CA ARG A 118 -7.09 3.72 4.63
C ARG A 118 -5.59 3.48 4.80
N THR A 119 -5.00 3.97 5.89
CA THR A 119 -3.58 3.73 6.20
C THR A 119 -3.27 2.24 6.42
N LEU A 120 -4.14 1.51 7.12
CA LEU A 120 -4.00 0.06 7.31
C LEU A 120 -4.09 -0.72 6.00
N VAL A 121 -5.03 -0.35 5.12
CA VAL A 121 -5.16 -0.93 3.78
C VAL A 121 -3.90 -0.68 2.96
N LEU A 122 -3.38 0.55 2.96
CA LEU A 122 -2.11 0.91 2.31
C LEU A 122 -0.94 0.06 2.83
N ILE A 123 -0.83 -0.12 4.15
CA ILE A 123 0.21 -1.00 4.75
C ILE A 123 0.05 -2.42 4.24
N GLY A 124 -1.17 -2.97 4.22
CA GLY A 124 -1.44 -4.30 3.71
C GLY A 124 -1.02 -4.47 2.25
N MET A 125 -1.34 -3.51 1.39
CA MET A 125 -0.96 -3.52 -0.03
C MET A 125 0.56 -3.47 -0.20
N LEU A 126 1.24 -2.58 0.52
CA LEU A 126 2.69 -2.45 0.51
C LEU A 126 3.40 -3.67 1.11
N SER A 127 2.79 -4.36 2.08
CA SER A 127 3.28 -5.64 2.60
C SER A 127 3.16 -6.75 1.56
N ILE A 128 2.06 -6.85 0.82
CA ILE A 128 1.93 -7.84 -0.27
C ILE A 128 2.97 -7.58 -1.36
N HIS A 129 3.13 -6.32 -1.77
CA HIS A 129 4.20 -5.90 -2.68
C HIS A 129 5.58 -6.37 -2.18
N SER A 130 5.89 -6.09 -0.91
CA SER A 130 7.15 -6.45 -0.27
C SER A 130 7.38 -7.96 -0.16
N ILE A 131 6.31 -8.76 -0.02
CA ILE A 131 6.38 -10.23 -0.02
C ILE A 131 6.72 -10.74 -1.42
N PHE A 132 6.07 -10.24 -2.48
CA PHE A 132 6.38 -10.65 -3.86
C PHE A 132 7.81 -10.32 -4.26
N GLU A 133 8.26 -9.11 -3.94
CA GLU A 133 9.63 -8.65 -4.15
C GLU A 133 10.64 -9.51 -3.34
N GLY A 134 10.32 -9.82 -2.08
CA GLY A 134 11.13 -10.71 -1.26
C GLY A 134 11.22 -12.12 -1.82
N LEU A 135 10.10 -12.69 -2.29
CA LEU A 135 10.07 -14.01 -2.93
C LEU A 135 10.95 -14.05 -4.18
N ALA A 136 10.87 -13.03 -5.04
CA ALA A 136 11.71 -12.90 -6.23
C ALA A 136 13.21 -12.89 -5.86
N LEU A 137 13.59 -12.06 -4.87
CA LEU A 137 14.96 -12.03 -4.33
C LEU A 137 15.43 -13.39 -3.80
N GLY A 138 14.56 -14.13 -3.10
CA GLY A 138 14.90 -15.44 -2.54
C GLY A 138 15.03 -16.56 -3.58
N LEU A 139 14.46 -16.37 -4.77
CA LEU A 139 14.55 -17.30 -5.90
C LEU A 139 15.76 -17.02 -6.82
N GLU A 140 16.43 -15.88 -6.65
CA GLU A 140 17.59 -15.50 -7.45
C GLU A 140 18.82 -16.34 -7.07
N LEU A 141 19.26 -17.19 -8.00
CA LEU A 141 20.38 -18.11 -7.78
C LEU A 141 21.75 -17.47 -8.08
N ASN A 142 21.79 -16.41 -8.89
CA ASN A 142 23.03 -15.75 -9.27
C ASN A 142 23.41 -14.68 -8.24
N VAL A 143 24.55 -14.87 -7.56
CA VAL A 143 25.02 -13.95 -6.50
C VAL A 143 25.27 -12.53 -7.03
N ALA A 144 25.77 -12.37 -8.25
CA ALA A 144 26.02 -11.04 -8.82
C ALA A 144 24.70 -10.32 -9.11
N SER A 145 23.74 -11.01 -9.72
CA SER A 145 22.39 -10.49 -9.97
C SER A 145 21.64 -10.22 -8.66
N LEU A 146 21.77 -11.09 -7.66
CA LEU A 146 21.20 -10.89 -6.32
C LEU A 146 21.71 -9.63 -5.65
N ILE A 147 23.02 -9.36 -5.69
CA ILE A 147 23.60 -8.14 -5.09
C ILE A 147 23.10 -6.88 -5.84
N GLN A 148 23.01 -6.94 -7.17
CA GLN A 148 22.48 -5.84 -7.98
C GLN A 148 21.01 -5.57 -7.65
N LEU A 149 20.18 -6.62 -7.64
CA LEU A 149 18.76 -6.54 -7.31
C LEU A 149 18.55 -6.04 -5.87
N LEU A 150 19.33 -6.55 -4.91
CA LEU A 150 19.27 -6.11 -3.51
C LEU A 150 19.63 -4.64 -3.35
N LEU A 151 20.64 -4.14 -4.08
CA LEU A 151 21.03 -2.73 -4.03
C LEU A 151 19.93 -1.84 -4.61
N ALA A 152 19.38 -2.19 -5.77
CA ALA A 152 18.26 -1.48 -6.39
C ALA A 152 17.05 -1.45 -5.45
N VAL A 153 16.64 -2.62 -4.96
CA VAL A 153 15.60 -2.81 -3.95
C VAL A 153 15.81 -1.95 -2.72
N SER A 154 17.02 -1.93 -2.16
CA SER A 154 17.31 -1.18 -0.93
C SER A 154 17.04 0.32 -1.11
N VAL A 155 17.42 0.87 -2.26
CA VAL A 155 17.19 2.28 -2.58
C VAL A 155 15.70 2.59 -2.58
N HIS A 156 14.89 1.90 -3.39
CA HIS A 156 13.47 2.24 -3.45
C HIS A 156 12.73 1.86 -2.16
N LYS A 157 13.11 0.78 -1.48
CA LYS A 157 12.49 0.37 -0.20
C LYS A 157 12.72 1.39 0.91
N SER A 158 13.86 2.09 0.92
CA SER A 158 14.10 3.21 1.85
C SER A 158 13.12 4.37 1.62
N VAL A 159 12.84 4.69 0.35
CA VAL A 159 11.89 5.73 -0.04
C VAL A 159 10.46 5.33 0.34
N LEU A 160 10.09 4.06 0.13
CA LEU A 160 8.81 3.50 0.55
C LEU A 160 8.63 3.58 2.08
N ALA A 161 9.63 3.12 2.83
CA ALA A 161 9.61 3.14 4.29
C ALA A 161 9.49 4.57 4.83
N PHE A 162 10.19 5.53 4.23
CA PHE A 162 10.09 6.94 4.59
C PHE A 162 8.68 7.49 4.35
N GLY A 163 8.11 7.29 3.15
CA GLY A 163 6.76 7.75 2.84
C GLY A 163 5.69 7.10 3.71
N LEU A 164 5.82 5.80 4.00
CA LEU A 164 4.95 5.09 4.92
C LEU A 164 5.07 5.62 6.36
N GLY A 165 6.29 5.93 6.81
CA GLY A 165 6.54 6.52 8.12
C GLY A 165 5.79 7.84 8.33
N LEU A 166 5.74 8.69 7.30
CA LEU A 166 4.96 9.94 7.33
C LEU A 166 3.44 9.66 7.46
N ARG A 167 2.93 8.67 6.73
CA ARG A 167 1.52 8.25 6.84
C ARG A 167 1.17 7.70 8.21
N LEU A 168 2.05 6.88 8.76
CA LEU A 168 1.91 6.34 10.12
C LEU A 168 1.92 7.45 11.17
N PHE A 169 2.80 8.44 11.02
CA PHE A 169 2.84 9.60 11.90
C PHE A 169 1.55 10.41 11.83
N GLU A 170 1.02 10.67 10.64
CA GLU A 170 -0.26 11.39 10.48
C GLU A 170 -1.46 10.60 11.02
N SER A 171 -1.50 9.29 10.80
CA SER A 171 -2.66 8.45 11.15
C SER A 171 -2.66 7.97 12.60
N PHE A 172 -1.50 7.83 13.23
CA PHE A 172 -1.35 7.21 14.55
C PHE A 172 -0.44 8.03 15.49
N SER A 173 -0.41 9.37 15.34
CA SER A 173 0.38 10.27 16.20
C SER A 173 0.20 10.01 17.70
N ASP A 174 -1.03 9.68 18.12
CA ASP A 174 -1.36 9.43 19.54
C ASP A 174 -1.18 7.96 19.96
N LYS A 175 -0.87 7.06 19.02
CA LYS A 175 -0.81 5.59 19.22
C LYS A 175 0.48 5.01 18.66
N LEU A 176 1.61 5.42 19.26
CA LEU A 176 2.95 4.97 18.84
C LEU A 176 3.08 3.44 18.75
N SER A 177 2.45 2.70 19.68
CA SER A 177 2.48 1.23 19.65
C SER A 177 1.85 0.65 18.37
N THR A 178 0.73 1.21 17.90
CA THR A 178 0.09 0.80 16.65
C THR A 178 0.94 1.18 15.44
N ALA A 179 1.51 2.40 15.44
CA ALA A 179 2.40 2.85 14.38
C ALA A 179 3.64 1.93 14.26
N LEU A 180 4.26 1.58 15.38
CA LEU A 180 5.43 0.71 15.41
C LEU A 180 5.07 -0.72 15.00
N ALA A 181 3.93 -1.26 15.45
CA ALA A 181 3.47 -2.58 15.02
C ALA A 181 3.26 -2.65 13.49
N CYS A 182 2.65 -1.61 12.90
CA CYS A 182 2.47 -1.49 11.46
C CYS A 182 3.81 -1.40 10.71
N ALA A 183 4.75 -0.62 11.21
CA ALA A 183 6.09 -0.52 10.63
C ALA A 183 6.82 -1.87 10.67
N ILE A 184 6.71 -2.62 11.78
CA ILE A 184 7.29 -3.97 11.90
C ILE A 184 6.68 -4.91 10.86
N ILE A 185 5.35 -4.91 10.69
CA ILE A 185 4.66 -5.74 9.69
C ILE A 185 5.16 -5.44 8.27
N PHE A 186 5.35 -4.17 7.94
CA PHE A 186 5.92 -3.79 6.65
C PHE A 186 7.38 -4.23 6.51
N CYS A 187 8.21 -4.01 7.52
CA CYS A 187 9.64 -4.36 7.48
C CYS A 187 9.89 -5.88 7.41
N THR A 188 9.06 -6.69 8.06
CA THR A 188 9.22 -8.16 8.06
C THR A 188 8.65 -8.82 6.80
N ALA A 189 7.86 -8.11 5.99
CA ALA A 189 7.25 -8.64 4.78
C ALA A 189 8.28 -9.14 3.75
N SER A 190 9.34 -8.37 3.46
CA SER A 190 10.38 -8.80 2.51
C SER A 190 11.31 -9.88 3.01
N PRO A 191 11.82 -9.84 4.26
CA PRO A 191 12.52 -10.98 4.85
C PRO A 191 11.67 -12.25 4.82
N LEU A 192 10.37 -12.17 5.12
CA LEU A 192 9.46 -13.30 5.04
C LEU A 192 9.37 -13.85 3.61
N GLY A 193 9.15 -12.99 2.61
CA GLY A 193 9.14 -13.38 1.20
C GLY A 193 10.45 -14.05 0.78
N CYS A 194 11.59 -13.48 1.17
CA CYS A 194 12.92 -14.00 0.84
C CYS A 194 13.17 -15.38 1.46
N VAL A 195 12.83 -15.57 2.74
CA VAL A 195 12.95 -16.89 3.40
C VAL A 195 12.09 -17.93 2.69
N ILE A 196 10.86 -17.58 2.29
CA ILE A 196 9.98 -18.48 1.54
C ILE A 196 10.58 -18.78 0.15
N GLY A 197 11.13 -17.78 -0.54
CA GLY A 197 11.77 -17.95 -1.84
C GLY A 197 12.95 -18.93 -1.77
N ILE A 198 13.85 -18.72 -0.80
CA ILE A 198 14.99 -19.61 -0.54
C ILE A 198 14.54 -21.05 -0.28
N PHE A 199 13.42 -21.24 0.43
CA PHE A 199 12.88 -22.57 0.71
C PHE A 199 12.29 -23.26 -0.52
N LEU A 200 11.79 -22.50 -1.50
CA LEU A 200 11.24 -23.03 -2.76
C LEU A 200 12.32 -23.35 -3.80
N THR A 201 13.50 -22.74 -3.67
CA THR A 201 14.63 -22.90 -4.60
C THR A 201 15.06 -24.35 -4.82
N PRO A 202 15.25 -25.21 -3.79
CA PRO A 202 15.67 -26.60 -3.99
C PRO A 202 14.62 -27.50 -4.65
N LEU A 203 13.35 -27.07 -4.66
CA LEU A 203 12.22 -27.85 -5.17
C LEU A 203 11.97 -27.61 -6.68
N SER A 204 12.68 -26.65 -7.26
CA SER A 204 12.40 -26.11 -8.59
C SER A 204 13.63 -26.17 -9.50
N SER A 205 13.41 -26.24 -10.81
CA SER A 205 14.48 -26.11 -11.80
C SER A 205 14.84 -24.64 -12.06
N ILE A 206 16.06 -24.37 -12.54
CA ILE A 206 16.53 -22.99 -12.81
C ILE A 206 15.57 -22.22 -13.76
N PRO A 207 15.11 -22.79 -14.90
CA PRO A 207 14.20 -22.06 -15.78
C PRO A 207 12.84 -21.75 -15.11
N THR A 208 12.39 -22.63 -14.21
CA THR A 208 11.14 -22.41 -13.47
C THR A 208 11.28 -21.35 -12.38
N THR A 209 12.43 -21.27 -11.69
CA THR A 209 12.66 -20.22 -10.68
C THR A 209 12.74 -18.84 -11.33
N ASP A 210 13.43 -18.72 -12.46
CA ASP A 210 13.55 -17.46 -13.19
C ASP A 210 12.19 -16.98 -13.72
N ALA A 211 11.37 -17.91 -14.24
CA ALA A 211 10.03 -17.60 -14.71
C ALA A 211 9.11 -17.14 -13.58
N VAL A 212 9.13 -17.84 -12.43
CA VAL A 212 8.33 -17.45 -11.26
C VAL A 212 8.78 -16.11 -10.70
N SER A 213 10.10 -15.88 -10.62
CA SER A 213 10.66 -14.59 -10.17
C SER A 213 10.19 -13.44 -11.05
N ALA A 214 10.30 -13.56 -12.38
CA ALA A 214 9.84 -12.53 -13.32
C ALA A 214 8.33 -12.24 -13.21
N VAL A 215 7.51 -13.27 -12.96
CA VAL A 215 6.08 -13.09 -12.71
C VAL A 215 5.83 -12.35 -11.40
N LEU A 216 6.54 -12.71 -10.32
CA LEU A 216 6.42 -12.07 -9.02
C LEU A 216 6.84 -10.59 -9.06
N GLU A 217 7.94 -10.28 -9.75
CA GLU A 217 8.38 -8.90 -9.99
C GLU A 217 7.31 -8.08 -10.75
N CYS A 218 6.73 -8.65 -11.81
CA CYS A 218 5.64 -7.99 -12.53
C CYS A 218 4.41 -7.76 -11.66
N LEU A 219 4.03 -8.75 -10.83
CA LEU A 219 2.93 -8.62 -9.89
C LEU A 219 3.23 -7.53 -8.85
N ALA A 220 4.44 -7.48 -8.31
CA ALA A 220 4.90 -6.44 -7.39
C ALA A 220 4.86 -5.06 -8.06
N THR A 221 5.31 -4.93 -9.30
CA THR A 221 5.22 -3.68 -10.06
C THR A 221 3.77 -3.24 -10.25
N GLY A 222 2.87 -4.18 -10.56
CA GLY A 222 1.43 -3.92 -10.65
C GLY A 222 0.82 -3.43 -9.34
N THR A 223 1.19 -4.05 -8.21
CA THR A 223 0.71 -3.62 -6.89
C THR A 223 1.21 -2.21 -6.56
N PHE A 224 2.47 -1.90 -6.86
CA PHE A 224 3.04 -0.59 -6.60
C PHE A 224 2.47 0.50 -7.50
N LEU A 225 2.15 0.17 -8.75
CA LEU A 225 1.47 1.08 -9.67
C LEU A 225 0.11 1.48 -9.13
N TYR A 226 -0.67 0.50 -8.64
CA TYR A 226 -1.94 0.77 -7.98
C TYR A 226 -1.78 1.72 -6.77
N VAL A 227 -0.89 1.37 -5.84
CA VAL A 227 -0.63 2.17 -4.64
C VAL A 227 -0.22 3.61 -5.00
N THR A 228 0.63 3.79 -5.99
CA THR A 228 1.11 5.10 -6.39
C THR A 228 0.00 5.96 -7.01
N PHE A 229 -0.69 5.43 -8.02
CA PHE A 229 -1.65 6.20 -8.82
C PHE A 229 -3.03 6.34 -8.19
N VAL A 230 -3.48 5.34 -7.42
CA VAL A 230 -4.84 5.28 -6.90
C VAL A 230 -4.89 5.73 -5.44
N GLU A 231 -3.88 5.37 -4.64
CA GLU A 231 -3.88 5.65 -3.20
C GLU A 231 -3.04 6.90 -2.85
N VAL A 232 -1.76 6.95 -3.23
CA VAL A 232 -0.83 8.00 -2.77
C VAL A 232 -1.04 9.34 -3.47
N ILE A 233 -1.05 9.38 -4.81
CA ILE A 233 -1.19 10.65 -5.54
C ILE A 233 -2.55 11.31 -5.27
N PRO A 234 -3.70 10.61 -5.35
CA PRO A 234 -5.00 11.24 -5.14
C PRO A 234 -5.24 11.70 -3.71
N SER A 235 -4.74 10.96 -2.70
CA SER A 235 -4.88 11.33 -1.29
C SER A 235 -4.23 12.70 -1.00
N GLU A 236 -3.07 12.98 -1.59
CA GLU A 236 -2.39 14.28 -1.41
C GLU A 236 -3.07 15.45 -2.12
N ARG A 237 -3.79 15.20 -3.22
CA ARG A 237 -4.45 16.28 -3.98
C ARG A 237 -5.70 16.84 -3.31
N LYS A 238 -6.27 16.15 -2.31
CA LYS A 238 -7.50 16.55 -1.61
C LYS A 238 -7.31 17.74 -0.64
N ILE A 239 -6.09 18.02 -0.19
CA ILE A 239 -5.80 19.09 0.79
C ILE A 239 -5.72 20.47 0.11
N LYS A 240 -6.39 21.48 0.69
CA LYS A 240 -6.60 22.89 0.21
C LYS A 240 -5.33 23.77 0.06
N VAL A 241 -4.23 23.25 -0.45
CA VAL A 241 -3.04 24.05 -0.86
C VAL A 241 -3.21 24.47 -2.33
N ARG A 242 -2.52 25.53 -2.77
CA ARG A 242 -2.47 25.93 -4.20
C ARG A 242 -2.06 24.71 -5.04
N LYS A 243 -2.98 24.21 -5.87
CA LYS A 243 -2.83 22.97 -6.66
C LYS A 243 -1.54 22.95 -7.50
N LEU A 244 -1.13 24.10 -8.03
CA LEU A 244 0.08 24.25 -8.83
C LEU A 244 1.37 23.99 -8.03
N ILE A 245 1.46 24.49 -6.79
CA ILE A 245 2.65 24.30 -5.95
C ILE A 245 2.86 22.80 -5.65
N LYS A 246 1.77 22.09 -5.35
CA LYS A 246 1.81 20.63 -5.14
C LYS A 246 2.26 19.87 -6.38
N LEU A 247 1.80 20.30 -7.55
CA LEU A 247 2.23 19.70 -8.82
C LEU A 247 3.73 19.93 -9.07
N LEU A 248 4.24 21.14 -8.81
CA LEU A 248 5.67 21.42 -8.94
C LEU A 248 6.52 20.60 -7.96
N ILE A 249 6.06 20.41 -6.72
CA ILE A 249 6.74 19.56 -5.74
C ILE A 249 6.72 18.08 -6.17
N LEU A 250 5.59 17.60 -6.68
CA LEU A 250 5.48 16.24 -7.22
C LEU A 250 6.41 16.05 -8.42
N LEU A 251 6.47 17.01 -9.33
CA LEU A 251 7.40 17.01 -10.46
C LEU A 251 8.86 17.01 -9.99
N PHE A 252 9.17 17.78 -8.95
CA PHE A 252 10.50 17.79 -8.35
C PHE A 252 10.88 16.43 -7.75
N GLY A 253 9.96 15.76 -7.05
CA GLY A 253 10.17 14.39 -6.56
C GLY A 253 10.41 13.39 -7.70
N PHE A 254 9.60 13.44 -8.75
CA PHE A 254 9.81 12.61 -9.94
C PHE A 254 11.19 12.88 -10.58
N GLY A 255 11.55 14.15 -10.74
CA GLY A 255 12.85 14.57 -11.26
C GLY A 255 14.04 14.13 -10.41
N ALA A 256 13.86 14.00 -9.09
CA ALA A 256 14.91 13.49 -8.21
C ALA A 256 15.26 12.02 -8.52
N ILE A 257 14.26 11.17 -8.78
CA ILE A 257 14.50 9.77 -9.20
C ILE A 257 15.13 9.72 -10.59
N VAL A 258 14.66 10.56 -11.53
CA VAL A 258 15.30 10.69 -12.85
C VAL A 258 16.78 11.00 -12.68
N GLY A 259 17.13 12.00 -11.87
CA GLY A 259 18.52 12.36 -11.61
C GLY A 259 19.35 11.24 -10.97
N LEU A 260 18.74 10.46 -10.07
CA LEU A 260 19.40 9.33 -9.41
C LEU A 260 19.73 8.21 -10.40
N GLN A 261 18.87 7.97 -11.40
CA GLN A 261 19.12 6.95 -12.44
C GLN A 261 20.15 7.34 -13.50
N PHE A 262 20.46 8.64 -13.63
CA PHE A 262 21.48 9.11 -14.58
C PHE A 262 22.92 8.99 -14.04
N ILE A 263 23.09 8.74 -12.74
CA ILE A 263 24.38 8.61 -12.05
C ILE A 263 24.75 7.13 -11.96
#